data_AF-A0A3C0IR26-F1
#
_entry.id   AF-A0A3C0IR26-F1
#
_cell.length_a   1.000
_cell.length_b   1.000
_cell.length_c   1.000
_cell.angle_alpha   90.00
_cell.angle_beta   90.00
_cell.angle_gamma   90.00
#
_symmetry.space_group_name_H-M   'P 1'
#
loop_
_entity.id
_entity.type
_entity.pdbx_description
1 polymer ?
#
loop_
_entity_poly.entity_id
_entity_poly.type
_entity_poly.pdbx_seq_one_letter_code
_entity_poly.pdbx_strand_id
1 'polypeptide(L)'
;NHQYNTVRNSNVVAYIEIPALQFLNIHGSSEIDASGFLTQQQLTTRINGSGTIYLANSAYQQATFYINGSGNIKARTTPIQNANVHINGSGNVEVHAIQSLEVNMHGSGNVRYLGNPQLNVSSHGSGTVRRL
;
A
#
# COMPACT_ATOMS: atom_id res chain seq x y z
N ASN A 1 -22.90 15.03 -24.58
CA ASN A 1 -22.23 14.03 -25.45
C ASN A 1 -21.03 13.43 -24.71
N HIS A 2 -21.23 12.31 -24.01
CA HIS A 2 -20.11 11.57 -23.39
C HIS A 2 -19.78 10.40 -24.30
N GLN A 3 -18.64 10.45 -24.99
CA GLN A 3 -18.12 9.31 -25.75
C GLN A 3 -17.34 8.40 -24.81
N TYR A 4 -17.69 7.11 -24.80
CA TYR A 4 -16.96 6.08 -24.07
C TYR A 4 -15.97 5.41 -25.03
N ASN A 5 -14.69 5.76 -24.91
CA ASN A 5 -13.63 5.07 -25.64
C ASN A 5 -13.24 3.81 -24.88
N THR A 6 -13.56 2.64 -25.44
CA THR A 6 -13.15 1.36 -24.88
C THR A 6 -11.76 1.03 -25.37
N VAL A 7 -10.76 1.08 -24.49
CA VAL A 7 -9.39 0.66 -24.79
C VAL A 7 -9.26 -0.82 -24.43
N ARG A 8 -8.98 -1.68 -25.42
CA ARG A 8 -8.69 -3.11 -25.23
C ARG A 8 -7.25 -3.38 -25.69
N ASN A 9 -6.47 -4.12 -24.89
CA ASN A 9 -5.09 -4.52 -25.21
C ASN A 9 -4.15 -3.35 -25.57
N SER A 10 -4.22 -2.24 -24.83
CA SER A 10 -3.23 -1.16 -24.96
C SER A 10 -2.65 -0.83 -23.59
N ASN A 11 -1.36 -0.52 -23.56
CA ASN A 11 -0.69 -0.01 -22.37
C ASN A 11 -1.14 1.44 -22.18
N VAL A 12 -1.99 1.69 -21.18
CA VAL A 12 -2.35 3.05 -20.77
C VAL A 12 -1.42 3.46 -19.64
N VAL A 13 -0.63 4.50 -19.88
CA VAL A 13 0.24 5.11 -18.87
C VAL A 13 -0.25 6.54 -18.66
N ALA A 14 -0.45 6.92 -17.40
CA ALA A 14 -0.86 8.27 -17.02
C ALA A 14 0.18 8.86 -16.06
N TYR A 15 0.53 10.12 -16.29
CA TYR A 15 1.38 10.90 -15.39
C TYR A 15 0.52 11.96 -14.73
N ILE A 16 0.57 12.02 -13.40
CA ILE A 16 -0.24 12.92 -12.59
C ILE A 16 0.66 13.55 -11.55
N GLU A 17 0.66 14.88 -11.50
CA GLU A 17 1.33 15.65 -10.45
C GLU A 17 0.28 16.27 -9.53
N ILE A 18 0.41 16.01 -8.24
CA ILE A 18 -0.48 16.55 -7.21
C ILE A 18 0.34 16.97 -5.99
N PRO A 19 -0.09 18.02 -5.26
CA PRO A 19 0.67 18.50 -4.10
C PRO A 19 0.61 17.56 -2.90
N ALA A 20 -0.42 16.71 -2.82
CA ALA A 20 -0.64 15.78 -1.73
C ALA A 20 -1.37 14.53 -2.20
N LEU A 21 -0.92 13.35 -1.76
CA LEU A 21 -1.57 12.08 -2.01
C LEU A 21 -2.17 11.55 -0.71
N GLN A 22 -3.48 11.71 -0.55
CA GLN A 22 -4.20 11.22 0.63
C GLN A 22 -4.87 9.86 0.40
N PHE A 23 -5.29 9.60 -0.84
CA PHE A 23 -6.02 8.39 -1.20
C PHE A 23 -5.49 7.83 -2.52
N LEU A 24 -5.21 6.52 -2.53
CA LEU A 24 -4.81 5.80 -3.74
C LEU A 24 -5.55 4.47 -3.82
N ASN A 25 -6.53 4.38 -4.72
CA ASN A 25 -7.35 3.18 -4.88
C ASN A 25 -7.12 2.56 -6.25
N ILE A 26 -6.78 1.28 -6.28
CA ILE A 26 -6.66 0.49 -7.51
C ILE A 26 -7.67 -0.66 -7.52
N HIS A 27 -8.26 -0.88 -8.69
CA HIS A 27 -9.18 -1.96 -8.97
C HIS A 27 -8.66 -2.78 -10.14
N GLY A 28 -8.66 -4.11 -9.99
CA GLY A 28 -8.14 -5.02 -11.01
C GLY A 28 -6.62 -5.20 -10.94
N SER A 29 -5.96 -5.11 -12.09
CA SER A 29 -4.53 -5.32 -12.25
C SER A 29 -3.90 -4.03 -12.77
N SER A 30 -3.19 -3.32 -11.90
CA SER A 30 -2.56 -2.03 -12.22
C SER A 30 -1.24 -1.92 -11.48
N GLU A 31 -0.32 -1.15 -12.04
CA GLU A 31 0.92 -0.76 -11.36
C GLU A 31 0.91 0.75 -11.17
N ILE A 32 1.28 1.22 -9.97
CA ILE A 32 1.38 2.65 -9.65
C ILE A 32 2.71 2.92 -8.97
N ASP A 33 3.46 3.85 -9.54
CA ASP A 33 4.63 4.47 -8.93
C ASP A 33 4.26 5.84 -8.37
N ALA A 34 4.35 6.00 -7.05
CA ALA A 34 4.07 7.24 -6.34
C ALA A 34 5.31 7.64 -5.53
N SER A 35 5.80 8.87 -5.74
CA SER A 35 6.99 9.35 -5.04
C SER A 35 7.04 10.86 -4.86
N GLY A 36 7.94 11.33 -3.99
CA GLY A 36 8.17 12.77 -3.78
C GLY A 36 7.19 13.43 -2.80
N PHE A 37 6.33 12.66 -2.12
CA PHE A 37 5.39 13.18 -1.15
C PHE A 37 6.05 13.33 0.22
N LEU A 38 6.86 14.38 0.35
CA LEU A 38 7.54 14.70 1.60
C LEU A 38 6.56 15.32 2.60
N THR A 39 6.64 14.90 3.86
CA THR A 39 5.93 15.53 4.99
C THR A 39 4.40 15.60 4.82
N GLN A 40 3.76 14.45 4.70
CA GLN A 40 2.30 14.33 4.60
C GLN A 40 1.66 13.91 5.93
N GLN A 41 0.40 14.29 6.14
CA GLN A 41 -0.33 13.90 7.35
C GLN A 41 -0.81 12.45 7.27
N GLN A 42 -1.53 12.10 6.22
CA GLN A 42 -2.19 10.80 6.12
C GLN A 42 -2.17 10.27 4.69
N LEU A 43 -2.07 8.94 4.59
CA LEU A 43 -2.30 8.19 3.35
C LEU A 43 -3.22 7.02 3.63
N THR A 44 -4.17 6.78 2.74
CA THR A 44 -4.88 5.52 2.65
C THR A 44 -4.71 4.95 1.25
N THR A 45 -4.16 3.74 1.16
CA THR A 45 -4.15 3.00 -0.12
C THR A 45 -5.08 1.80 -0.05
N ARG A 46 -5.69 1.48 -1.18
CA ARG A 46 -6.52 0.28 -1.33
C ARG A 46 -6.21 -0.43 -2.63
N ILE A 47 -5.91 -1.72 -2.53
CA ILE A 47 -5.83 -2.62 -3.67
C ILE A 47 -7.03 -3.57 -3.61
N ASN A 48 -7.88 -3.51 -4.63
CA ASN A 48 -8.95 -4.49 -4.86
C ASN A 48 -8.59 -5.28 -6.13
N GLY A 49 -7.91 -6.42 -5.98
CA GLY A 49 -7.38 -7.20 -7.10
C GLY A 49 -5.92 -7.62 -6.90
N SER A 50 -5.12 -7.49 -7.96
CA SER A 50 -3.75 -8.03 -8.04
C SER A 50 -2.71 -6.99 -8.41
N GLY A 51 -3.05 -5.70 -8.32
CA GLY A 51 -2.15 -4.61 -8.64
C GLY A 51 -1.00 -4.42 -7.65
N THR A 52 -0.05 -3.57 -8.03
CA THR A 52 1.11 -3.21 -7.21
C THR A 52 1.20 -1.70 -7.04
N ILE A 53 1.49 -1.26 -5.82
CA ILE A 53 1.78 0.14 -5.49
C ILE A 53 3.22 0.22 -4.99
N TYR A 54 4.02 1.09 -5.60
CA TYR A 54 5.34 1.48 -5.15
C TYR A 54 5.26 2.89 -4.57
N LEU A 55 5.58 3.02 -3.28
CA LEU A 55 5.67 4.29 -2.57
C LEU A 55 7.14 4.53 -2.20
N ALA A 56 7.76 5.50 -2.87
CA ALA A 56 9.17 5.82 -2.68
C ALA A 56 9.39 7.29 -2.28
N ASN A 57 10.49 7.58 -1.59
CA ASN A 57 10.95 8.95 -1.31
C ASN A 57 9.82 9.86 -0.79
N SER A 58 9.04 9.35 0.15
CA SER A 58 7.86 10.01 0.72
C SER A 58 7.90 9.89 2.25
N ALA A 59 7.08 10.63 2.98
CA ALA A 59 6.98 10.49 4.44
C ALA A 59 5.58 10.87 4.94
N TYR A 60 5.03 10.07 5.86
CA TYR A 60 3.67 10.25 6.38
C TYR A 60 3.61 10.14 7.91
N GLN A 61 2.72 10.90 8.56
CA GLN A 61 2.43 10.69 9.99
C GLN A 61 1.60 9.42 10.20
N GLN A 62 0.58 9.21 9.38
CA GLN A 62 -0.25 8.02 9.42
C GLN A 62 -0.38 7.41 8.01
N ALA A 63 -0.26 6.10 7.90
CA ALA A 63 -0.62 5.41 6.66
C ALA A 63 -1.46 4.16 6.95
N THR A 64 -2.50 3.97 6.15
CA THR A 64 -3.33 2.76 6.18
C THR A 64 -3.29 2.07 4.82
N PHE A 65 -2.94 0.79 4.83
CA PHE A 65 -2.77 -0.04 3.65
C PHE A 65 -3.81 -1.15 3.65
N TYR A 66 -4.72 -1.14 2.68
CA TYR A 66 -5.70 -2.21 2.46
C TYR A 66 -5.34 -3.02 1.22
N ILE A 67 -5.29 -4.35 1.37
CA ILE A 67 -5.23 -5.28 0.23
C ILE A 67 -6.38 -6.27 0.35
N ASN A 68 -7.28 -6.25 -0.63
CA ASN A 68 -8.31 -7.27 -0.85
C ASN A 68 -7.95 -8.02 -2.14
N GLY A 69 -7.42 -9.23 -2.02
CA GLY A 69 -6.91 -10.03 -3.13
C GLY A 69 -5.44 -10.40 -2.97
N SER A 70 -4.66 -10.25 -4.04
CA SER A 70 -3.27 -10.73 -4.15
C SER A 70 -2.27 -9.63 -4.52
N GLY A 71 -2.67 -8.37 -4.34
CA GLY A 71 -1.83 -7.21 -4.66
C GLY A 71 -0.63 -7.03 -3.74
N ASN A 72 0.22 -6.06 -4.09
CA ASN A 72 1.44 -5.77 -3.35
C ASN A 72 1.60 -4.27 -3.08
N ILE A 73 2.09 -3.92 -1.90
CA ILE A 73 2.47 -2.54 -1.55
C ILE A 73 3.94 -2.55 -1.11
N LYS A 74 4.76 -1.71 -1.74
CA LYS A 74 6.18 -1.56 -1.40
C LYS A 74 6.45 -0.11 -0.98
N ALA A 75 6.63 0.10 0.31
CA ALA A 75 6.81 1.41 0.95
C ALA A 75 8.09 1.46 1.83
N ARG A 76 9.15 0.73 1.45
CA ARG A 76 10.39 0.60 2.25
C ARG A 76 11.15 1.92 2.43
N THR A 77 11.12 2.80 1.44
CA THR A 77 11.78 4.11 1.48
C THR A 77 10.82 5.24 1.89
N THR A 78 9.69 4.88 2.50
CA THR A 78 8.66 5.81 2.96
C THR A 78 8.50 5.69 4.47
N PRO A 79 9.20 6.49 5.29
CA PRO A 79 9.05 6.45 6.74
C PRO A 79 7.65 6.90 7.16
N ILE A 80 7.00 6.08 7.97
CA ILE A 80 5.64 6.31 8.47
C ILE A 80 5.65 6.25 9.99
N GLN A 81 5.13 7.26 10.69
CA GLN A 81 5.10 7.21 12.15
C GLN A 81 4.22 6.08 12.65
N ASN A 82 2.96 6.05 12.19
CA ASN A 82 1.97 5.06 12.58
C ASN A 82 1.39 4.37 11.34
N ALA A 83 1.67 3.07 11.19
CA ALA A 83 1.26 2.29 10.03
C ALA A 83 0.21 1.25 10.40
N ASN A 84 -0.88 1.19 9.63
CA ASN A 84 -1.94 0.20 9.75
C ASN A 84 -2.01 -0.63 8.48
N VAL A 85 -1.91 -1.96 8.59
CA VAL A 85 -1.93 -2.88 7.46
C VAL A 85 -3.11 -3.84 7.60
N HIS A 86 -3.97 -3.86 6.59
CA HIS A 86 -5.09 -4.78 6.49
C HIS A 86 -4.97 -5.63 5.23
N ILE A 87 -4.87 -6.94 5.39
CA ILE A 87 -4.79 -7.88 4.25
C ILE A 87 -5.90 -8.90 4.36
N ASN A 88 -6.75 -8.95 3.34
CA ASN A 88 -7.73 -10.01 3.11
C ASN A 88 -7.34 -10.75 1.83
N GLY A 89 -6.72 -11.91 1.96
CA GLY A 89 -6.24 -12.73 0.84
C GLY A 89 -4.76 -13.12 0.96
N SER A 90 -4.00 -12.92 -0.11
CA SER A 90 -2.61 -13.41 -0.25
C SER A 90 -1.61 -12.31 -0.63
N GLY A 91 -2.00 -11.05 -0.48
CA GLY A 91 -1.14 -9.92 -0.83
C GLY A 91 0.05 -9.72 0.11
N ASN A 92 1.01 -8.89 -0.32
CA ASN A 92 2.20 -8.60 0.47
C ASN A 92 2.39 -7.10 0.70
N VAL A 93 2.88 -6.73 1.88
CA VAL A 93 3.22 -5.35 2.23
C VAL A 93 4.65 -5.27 2.74
N GLU A 94 5.43 -4.37 2.19
CA GLU A 94 6.74 -3.97 2.71
C GLU A 94 6.64 -2.52 3.22
N VAL A 95 6.81 -2.27 4.51
CA VAL A 95 6.54 -0.96 5.13
C VAL A 95 7.69 -0.51 6.03
N HIS A 96 7.99 0.79 6.07
CA HIS A 96 8.90 1.36 7.06
C HIS A 96 8.11 2.11 8.13
N ALA A 97 7.93 1.48 9.30
CA ALA A 97 7.17 2.02 10.41
C ALA A 97 8.10 2.46 11.56
N ILE A 98 7.86 3.65 12.12
CA ILE A 98 8.73 4.25 13.13
C ILE A 98 8.20 4.02 14.54
N GLN A 99 6.96 4.43 14.84
CA GLN A 99 6.40 4.41 16.19
C GLN A 99 5.50 3.19 16.40
N SER A 100 4.56 2.94 15.50
CA SER A 100 3.64 1.81 15.60
C SER A 100 3.38 1.13 14.26
N LEU A 101 3.17 -0.19 14.34
CA LEU A 101 2.71 -1.00 13.23
C LEU A 101 1.61 -1.94 13.72
N GLU A 102 0.38 -1.67 13.28
CA GLU A 102 -0.75 -2.57 13.44
C GLU A 102 -0.94 -3.40 12.17
N VAL A 103 -1.05 -4.72 12.33
CA VAL A 103 -1.30 -5.66 11.22
C VAL A 103 -2.52 -6.50 11.53
N ASN A 104 -3.53 -6.42 10.66
CA ASN A 104 -4.70 -7.28 10.66
C ASN A 104 -4.73 -8.07 9.35
N MET A 105 -4.49 -9.37 9.42
CA MET A 105 -4.34 -10.22 8.25
C MET A 105 -5.24 -11.44 8.34
N HIS A 106 -6.03 -11.66 7.29
CA HIS A 106 -6.83 -12.85 7.06
C HIS A 106 -6.38 -13.51 5.76
N GLY A 107 -5.81 -14.71 5.84
CA GLY A 107 -5.31 -15.49 4.70
C GLY A 107 -3.82 -15.81 4.78
N SER A 108 -3.13 -15.72 3.64
CA SER A 108 -1.75 -16.21 3.46
C SER A 108 -0.78 -15.12 3.01
N GLY A 109 -1.13 -13.86 3.20
CA GLY A 109 -0.30 -12.71 2.87
C GLY A 109 0.95 -12.59 3.72
N ASN A 110 1.85 -11.65 3.39
CA ASN A 110 3.03 -11.39 4.21
C ASN A 110 3.24 -9.91 4.44
N VAL A 111 3.62 -9.55 5.67
CA VAL A 111 4.03 -8.20 6.03
C VAL A 111 5.49 -8.21 6.43
N ARG A 112 6.27 -7.37 5.77
CA ARG A 112 7.70 -7.17 6.02
C ARG A 112 7.90 -5.73 6.46
N TYR A 113 8.57 -5.51 7.58
CA TYR A 113 8.70 -4.16 8.12
C TYR A 113 10.14 -3.77 8.42
N LEU A 114 10.44 -2.48 8.23
CA LEU A 114 11.64 -1.78 8.68
C LEU A 114 11.30 -0.89 9.88
N GLY A 115 12.33 -0.44 10.60
CA GLY A 115 12.20 0.39 11.79
C GLY A 115 12.10 -0.43 13.09
N ASN A 116 11.73 0.23 14.19
CA ASN A 116 11.57 -0.41 15.50
C ASN A 116 10.23 0.02 16.17
N PRO A 117 9.08 -0.24 15.53
CA PRO A 117 7.78 0.18 16.04
C PRO A 117 7.31 -0.70 17.19
N GLN A 118 6.36 -0.20 17.97
CA GLN A 118 5.48 -1.04 18.77
C GLN A 118 4.60 -1.87 17.83
N LEU A 119 4.62 -3.20 17.98
CA LEU A 119 3.94 -4.13 17.09
C LEU A 119 2.65 -4.65 17.71
N ASN A 120 1.55 -4.53 16.96
CA ASN A 120 0.30 -5.23 17.26
C ASN A 120 -0.10 -6.05 16.04
N VAL A 121 -0.19 -7.38 16.20
CA VAL A 121 -0.41 -8.31 15.08
C VAL A 121 -1.55 -9.25 15.38
N SER A 122 -2.56 -9.23 14.52
CA SER A 122 -3.65 -10.19 14.46
C SER A 122 -3.59 -10.88 13.10
N SER A 123 -3.21 -12.16 13.09
CA SER A 123 -3.06 -12.96 11.87
C SER A 123 -3.88 -14.24 11.97
N HIS A 124 -4.83 -14.39 11.05
CA HIS A 124 -5.67 -15.57 10.91
C HIS A 124 -5.38 -16.24 9.57
N GLY A 125 -4.59 -17.31 9.61
CA GLY A 125 -4.20 -18.07 8.42
C GLY A 125 -2.73 -18.46 8.46
N SER A 126 -2.10 -18.57 7.29
CA SER A 126 -0.71 -19.03 7.13
C SER A 126 0.28 -17.90 6.82
N GLY A 127 -0.19 -16.65 6.81
CA GLY A 127 0.63 -15.49 6.50
C GLY A 127 1.65 -15.15 7.59
N THR A 128 2.74 -14.47 7.21
CA THR A 128 3.83 -14.12 8.14
C THR A 128 3.99 -12.61 8.32
N VAL A 129 4.41 -12.21 9.52
CA VAL A 129 4.83 -10.84 9.82
C VAL A 129 6.26 -10.89 10.36
N ARG A 130 7.21 -10.26 9.68
CA ARG A 130 8.62 -10.28 10.08
C ARG A 130 9.35 -8.97 9.79
N ARG A 131 10.40 -8.70 10.55
CA ARG A 131 11.32 -7.61 10.29
C ARG A 131 12.20 -7.93 9.07
N LEU A 132 12.53 -6.91 8.29
CA LEU A 132 13.54 -6.95 7.22
C LEU A 132 14.95 -6.75 7.76
#